data_AF-A0ABD5MHI1-F1
#
_entry.id   AF-A0ABD5MHI1-F1
#
_cell.length_a   1.000
_cell.length_b   1.000
_cell.length_c   1.000
_cell.angle_alpha   90.00
_cell.angle_beta   90.00
_cell.angle_gamma   90.00
#
_symmetry.space_group_name_H-M   'P 1'
#
loop_
_entity.id
_entity.type
_entity.pdbx_description
1 polymer ?
#
loop_
_entity_poly.entity_id
_entity_poly.type
_entity_poly.pdbx_seq_one_letter_code
_entity_poly.pdbx_strand_id
1 'polypeptide(L)'
;MSTREYRVTLALKYHHLDNLSPKEIRDRFEREGVGDYAVSTIRDYLNEAPADEILEQIEQQHANVRLQSAERYEQLYQRARKAEHEATRDEPIQAVVPRMDTVGQNEEPLRVADWKRVPPDDDRRPEWADERDTIVVFVDDVRHLEAGQEYPVGARRAGQPARPGTQPEYRKATVGVERDVDDPKGQAMARQEQAKYQEQKGDVLGIYSTDVNLSVDGEVETIHKLGESERELALKTLREMQEAESE
;
A
#
# COMPACT_ATOMS: atom_id res chain seq x y z
N MET A 1 15.97 -42.79 19.88
CA MET A 1 15.72 -43.32 18.53
C MET A 1 16.84 -44.24 18.14
N SER A 2 16.51 -45.39 17.56
CA SER A 2 17.50 -46.23 16.89
C SER A 2 18.03 -45.52 15.63
N THR A 3 19.24 -45.87 15.21
CA THR A 3 19.84 -45.33 13.97
C THR A 3 19.02 -45.66 12.72
N ARG A 4 18.16 -46.69 12.79
CA ARG A 4 17.23 -47.07 11.72
C ARG A 4 15.97 -46.19 11.74
N GLU A 5 15.37 -45.97 12.91
CA GLU A 5 14.23 -45.05 13.07
C GLU A 5 14.58 -43.65 12.55
N TYR A 6 15.77 -43.14 12.87
CA TYR A 6 16.25 -41.87 12.35
C TYR A 6 16.24 -41.81 10.81
N ARG A 7 16.68 -42.89 10.14
CA ARG A 7 16.71 -43.00 8.67
C ARG A 7 15.32 -43.09 8.06
N VAL A 8 14.40 -43.83 8.70
CA VAL A 8 13.01 -43.93 8.27
C VAL A 8 12.33 -42.56 8.34
N THR A 9 12.46 -41.86 9.47
CA THR A 9 11.91 -40.51 9.65
C THR A 9 12.49 -39.53 8.63
N LEU A 10 13.79 -39.61 8.34
CA LEU A 10 14.44 -38.74 7.36
C LEU A 10 13.95 -39.01 5.92
N ALA A 11 13.79 -40.29 5.55
CA ALA A 11 13.26 -40.68 4.25
C ALA A 11 11.80 -40.22 4.06
N LEU A 12 10.95 -40.43 5.07
CA LEU A 12 9.55 -39.97 5.06
C LEU A 12 9.47 -38.44 4.95
N LYS A 13 10.31 -37.72 5.69
CA LYS A 13 10.37 -36.25 5.60
C LYS A 13 10.71 -35.79 4.18
N TYR A 14 11.75 -36.36 3.56
CA TYR A 14 12.16 -35.99 2.20
C TYR A 14 11.13 -36.40 1.14
N HIS A 15 10.45 -37.53 1.33
CA HIS A 15 9.42 -37.96 0.41
C HIS A 15 8.17 -37.08 0.47
N HIS A 16 7.67 -36.80 1.68
CA HIS A 16 6.40 -36.09 1.86
C HIS A 16 6.53 -34.56 1.77
N LEU A 17 7.65 -33.98 2.21
CA LEU A 17 7.83 -32.52 2.20
C LEU A 17 8.53 -32.01 0.94
N ASP A 18 9.55 -32.73 0.47
CA ASP A 18 10.37 -32.31 -0.67
C ASP A 18 9.95 -33.02 -1.98
N ASN A 19 8.93 -33.87 -1.93
CA ASN A 19 8.42 -34.70 -3.05
C ASN A 19 9.52 -35.51 -3.75
N LEU A 20 10.55 -35.92 -3.01
CA LEU A 20 11.69 -36.64 -3.57
C LEU A 20 11.32 -38.10 -3.83
N SER A 21 11.76 -38.60 -4.98
CA SER A 21 11.64 -40.00 -5.33
C SER A 21 12.60 -40.87 -4.49
N PRO A 22 12.36 -42.18 -4.35
CA PRO A 22 13.26 -43.08 -3.61
C PRO A 22 14.71 -43.05 -4.10
N LYS A 23 14.93 -42.75 -5.39
CA LYS A 23 16.27 -42.61 -5.97
C LYS A 23 16.95 -41.31 -5.51
N GLU A 24 16.22 -40.20 -5.50
CA GLU A 24 16.76 -38.90 -5.08
C GLU A 24 17.04 -38.86 -3.56
N ILE A 25 16.20 -39.53 -2.77
CA ILE A 25 16.43 -39.72 -1.34
C ILE A 25 17.72 -40.53 -1.10
N ARG A 26 17.95 -41.59 -1.88
CA ARG A 26 19.20 -42.36 -1.84
C ARG A 26 20.42 -41.49 -2.16
N ASP A 27 20.37 -40.77 -3.28
CA ASP A 27 21.44 -39.86 -3.71
C ASP A 27 21.73 -38.80 -2.64
N ARG A 28 20.71 -38.35 -1.91
CA ARG A 28 20.83 -37.39 -0.82
C ARG A 28 21.44 -38.02 0.44
N PHE A 29 21.08 -39.26 0.79
CA PHE A 29 21.66 -39.99 1.92
C PHE A 29 23.17 -40.21 1.75
N GLU A 30 23.60 -40.54 0.53
CA GLU A 30 25.03 -40.65 0.19
C GLU A 30 25.74 -39.28 0.32
N ARG A 31 25.13 -38.22 -0.23
CA ARG A 31 25.71 -36.87 -0.23
C ARG A 31 25.84 -36.28 1.17
N GLU A 32 24.86 -36.51 2.04
CA GLU A 32 24.84 -35.99 3.42
C GLU A 32 25.60 -36.92 4.41
N GLY A 33 26.16 -38.05 3.95
CA GLY A 33 26.92 -38.97 4.78
C GLY A 33 26.06 -39.83 5.74
N VAL A 34 24.76 -39.93 5.49
CA VAL A 34 23.80 -40.76 6.25
C VAL A 34 24.03 -42.25 5.96
N GLY A 35 24.51 -42.57 4.75
CA GLY A 35 24.99 -43.88 4.34
C GLY A 35 24.65 -44.21 2.89
N ASP A 36 25.35 -45.21 2.36
CA ASP A 36 25.11 -45.79 1.03
C ASP A 36 24.14 -46.97 1.17
N TYR A 37 22.98 -46.88 0.52
CA TYR A 37 21.89 -47.85 0.62
C TYR A 37 21.29 -48.14 -0.74
N ALA A 38 20.69 -49.33 -0.92
CA ALA A 38 19.96 -49.63 -2.14
C ALA A 38 18.64 -48.83 -2.20
N VAL A 39 18.19 -48.52 -3.42
CA VAL A 39 16.88 -47.87 -3.65
C VAL A 39 15.72 -48.70 -3.07
N SER A 40 15.85 -50.03 -3.07
CA SER A 40 14.89 -50.93 -2.41
C SER A 40 14.80 -50.67 -0.91
N THR A 41 15.93 -50.43 -0.24
CA THR A 41 15.96 -50.11 1.19
C THR A 41 15.28 -48.79 1.50
N ILE A 42 15.43 -47.78 0.63
CA ILE A 42 14.68 -46.52 0.76
C ILE A 42 13.18 -46.75 0.58
N ARG A 43 12.77 -47.56 -0.40
CA ARG A 43 11.36 -47.93 -0.56
C ARG A 43 10.83 -48.68 0.67
N ASP A 44 11.63 -49.58 1.24
CA ASP A 44 11.27 -50.28 2.47
C ASP A 44 11.06 -49.28 3.61
N TYR A 45 11.91 -48.27 3.76
CA TYR A 45 11.72 -47.20 4.75
C TYR A 45 10.45 -46.37 4.54
N LEU A 46 10.09 -46.08 3.28
CA LEU A 46 8.85 -45.36 2.96
C LEU A 46 7.60 -46.20 3.17
N ASN A 47 7.72 -47.52 3.06
CA ASN A 47 6.64 -48.48 3.30
C ASN A 47 6.58 -48.95 4.77
N GLU A 48 7.61 -48.66 5.56
CA GLU A 48 7.68 -49.03 6.97
C GLU A 48 6.76 -48.09 7.75
N ALA A 49 5.77 -48.65 8.46
CA ALA A 49 4.83 -47.84 9.24
C ALA A 49 5.56 -47.18 10.43
N PRO A 50 5.59 -45.85 10.43
CA PRO A 50 4.87 -45.09 11.44
C PRO A 50 3.71 -44.38 10.75
N ALA A 51 2.49 -44.79 11.08
CA ALA A 51 1.36 -44.75 10.15
C ALA A 51 0.84 -43.34 9.80
N ASP A 52 0.72 -42.42 10.74
CA ASP A 52 0.13 -41.09 10.48
C ASP A 52 0.68 -40.06 11.47
N GLU A 53 0.90 -40.46 12.72
CA GLU A 53 1.28 -39.58 13.83
C GLU A 53 2.66 -38.91 13.65
N ILE A 54 3.64 -39.61 13.05
CA ILE A 54 4.96 -39.02 12.74
C ILE A 54 4.85 -38.06 11.54
N LEU A 55 4.04 -38.40 10.55
CA LEU A 55 3.78 -37.52 9.40
C LEU A 55 3.07 -36.24 9.85
N GLU A 56 2.05 -36.37 10.70
CA GLU A 56 1.32 -35.24 11.29
C GLU A 56 2.24 -34.36 12.16
N GLN A 57 3.10 -34.94 12.99
CA GLN A 57 4.09 -34.16 13.75
C GLN A 57 5.08 -33.41 12.84
N ILE A 58 5.52 -34.03 11.75
CA ILE A 58 6.42 -33.41 10.78
C ILE A 58 5.70 -32.25 10.06
N GLU A 59 4.45 -32.44 9.65
CA GLU A 59 3.63 -31.41 9.01
C GLU A 59 3.32 -30.26 9.98
N GLN A 60 2.94 -30.53 11.22
CA GLN A 60 2.68 -29.50 12.25
C GLN A 60 3.94 -28.69 12.57
N GLN A 61 5.10 -29.33 12.74
CA GLN A 61 6.36 -28.61 12.96
C GLN A 61 6.70 -27.72 11.76
N HIS A 62 6.47 -28.20 10.54
CA HIS A 62 6.74 -27.43 9.33
C HIS A 62 5.74 -26.28 9.15
N ALA A 63 4.46 -26.49 9.44
CA ALA A 63 3.42 -25.46 9.45
C ALA A 63 3.76 -24.37 10.48
N ASN A 64 4.20 -24.75 11.68
CA ASN A 64 4.65 -23.81 12.70
C ASN A 64 5.86 -22.98 12.24
N VAL A 65 6.86 -23.61 11.59
CA VAL A 65 8.03 -22.90 11.05
C VAL A 65 7.64 -21.96 9.91
N ARG A 66 6.72 -22.38 9.03
CA ARG A 66 6.16 -21.54 7.97
C ARG A 66 5.41 -20.34 8.56
N LEU A 67 4.57 -20.58 9.56
CA LEU A 67 3.81 -19.54 10.26
C LEU A 67 4.74 -18.52 10.92
N GLN A 68 5.74 -18.96 11.70
CA GLN A 68 6.74 -18.08 12.32
C GLN A 68 7.52 -17.26 11.29
N SER A 69 7.86 -17.87 10.15
CA SER A 69 8.54 -17.18 9.06
C SER A 69 7.63 -16.14 8.39
N ALA A 70 6.35 -16.46 8.18
CA ALA A 70 5.35 -15.56 7.64
C ALA A 70 5.08 -14.37 8.59
N GLU A 71 4.98 -14.62 9.90
CA GLU A 71 4.87 -13.58 10.93
C GLU A 71 6.08 -12.65 10.93
N ARG A 72 7.29 -13.20 10.77
CA ARG A 72 8.51 -12.39 10.64
C ARG A 72 8.48 -11.48 9.42
N TYR A 73 8.04 -11.99 8.27
CA TYR A 73 7.90 -11.17 7.06
C TYR A 73 6.81 -10.10 7.19
N GLU A 74 5.71 -10.42 7.88
CA GLU A 74 4.68 -9.43 8.22
C GLU A 74 5.23 -8.31 9.10
N GLN A 75 6.02 -8.64 10.13
CA GLN A 75 6.66 -7.63 10.98
C GLN A 75 7.62 -6.73 10.19
N LEU A 76 8.39 -7.29 9.26
CA LEU A 76 9.27 -6.52 8.37
C LEU A 76 8.48 -5.59 7.45
N TYR A 77 7.38 -6.09 6.87
CA TYR A 77 6.47 -5.30 6.05
C TYR A 77 5.87 -4.12 6.84
N GLN A 78 5.32 -4.38 8.03
CA GLN A 78 4.72 -3.34 8.87
C GLN A 78 5.75 -2.30 9.31
N ARG A 79 6.97 -2.72 9.64
CA ARG A 79 8.08 -1.81 9.99
C ARG A 79 8.46 -0.91 8.81
N ALA A 80 8.56 -1.46 7.61
CA ALA A 80 8.87 -0.70 6.41
C ALA A 80 7.77 0.32 6.07
N ARG A 81 6.49 -0.08 6.19
CA ARG A 81 5.35 0.81 5.97
C ARG A 81 5.29 1.95 6.98
N LYS A 82 5.56 1.66 8.25
CA LYS A 82 5.61 2.68 9.30
C LYS A 82 6.73 3.70 9.05
N ALA A 83 7.91 3.22 8.63
CA ALA A 83 9.02 4.10 8.27
C ALA A 83 8.68 5.01 7.07
N GLU A 84 7.99 4.49 6.06
CA GLU A 84 7.51 5.29 4.92
C GLU A 84 6.52 6.37 5.37
N HIS A 85 5.59 6.04 6.27
CA HIS A 85 4.59 6.98 6.77
C HIS A 85 5.20 8.08 7.65
N GLU A 86 6.14 7.74 8.53
CA GLU A 86 6.83 8.71 9.39
C GLU A 86 7.74 9.67 8.61
N ALA A 87 8.22 9.24 7.44
CA ALA A 87 9.09 10.02 6.55
C ALA A 87 8.33 10.93 5.57
N THR A 88 7.00 11.08 5.69
CA THR A 88 6.25 12.04 4.86
C THR A 88 5.58 13.11 5.69
N ARG A 89 5.84 14.38 5.37
CA ARG A 89 5.15 15.53 5.94
C ARG A 89 4.42 16.29 4.85
N ASP A 90 3.16 16.57 5.11
CA ASP A 90 2.32 17.37 4.23
C ASP A 90 2.50 18.84 4.60
N GLU A 91 3.17 19.62 3.74
CA GLU A 91 3.35 21.04 3.92
C GLU A 91 2.26 21.82 3.17
N PRO A 92 1.53 22.73 3.82
CA PRO A 92 0.52 23.53 3.16
C PRO A 92 1.17 24.53 2.20
N ILE A 93 0.85 24.42 0.91
CA ILE A 93 1.24 25.43 -0.08
C ILE A 93 0.37 26.66 0.14
N GLN A 94 1.01 27.76 0.51
CA GLN A 94 0.35 29.06 0.65
C GLN A 94 0.45 29.85 -0.64
N ALA A 95 -0.64 30.54 -0.99
CA ALA A 95 -0.65 31.57 -2.00
C ALA A 95 -1.43 32.79 -1.53
N VAL A 96 -1.11 33.94 -2.10
CA VAL A 96 -1.81 35.20 -1.91
C VAL A 96 -2.96 35.28 -2.92
N VAL A 97 -4.17 35.44 -2.42
CA VAL A 97 -5.39 35.58 -3.24
C VAL A 97 -6.13 36.85 -2.86
N PRO A 98 -6.88 37.50 -3.78
CA PRO A 98 -7.68 38.66 -3.44
C PRO A 98 -8.70 38.25 -2.39
N ARG A 99 -8.87 39.09 -1.36
CA ARG A 99 -9.97 38.95 -0.43
C ARG A 99 -11.24 39.29 -1.20
N MET A 100 -12.18 38.36 -1.24
CA MET A 100 -13.47 38.57 -1.87
C MET A 100 -14.50 38.92 -0.79
N ASP A 101 -15.46 39.77 -1.16
CA ASP A 101 -16.69 40.04 -0.42
C ASP A 101 -17.88 39.72 -1.32
N THR A 102 -19.06 39.54 -0.73
CA THR A 102 -20.26 39.11 -1.45
C THR A 102 -21.33 40.19 -1.37
N VAL A 103 -22.01 40.47 -2.48
CA VAL A 103 -23.17 41.37 -2.48
C VAL A 103 -24.28 40.73 -1.64
N GLY A 104 -24.79 41.46 -0.65
CA GLY A 104 -25.80 40.95 0.26
C GLY A 104 -27.08 40.55 -0.46
N GLN A 105 -27.79 39.52 0.02
CA GLN A 105 -29.01 39.01 -0.63
C GLN A 105 -30.15 40.04 -0.76
N ASN A 106 -30.15 41.07 0.09
CA ASN A 106 -31.15 42.14 0.12
C ASN A 106 -30.60 43.49 -0.37
N GLU A 107 -29.41 43.51 -0.97
CA GLU A 107 -28.82 44.73 -1.51
C GLU A 107 -29.24 44.94 -2.97
N GLU A 108 -29.43 46.19 -3.36
CA GLU A 108 -29.59 46.56 -4.77
C GLU A 108 -28.32 46.21 -5.57
N PRO A 109 -28.43 46.00 -6.89
CA PRO A 109 -27.29 45.66 -7.73
C PRO A 109 -26.12 46.61 -7.50
N LEU A 110 -25.01 46.05 -7.04
CA LEU A 110 -23.86 46.80 -6.59
C LEU A 110 -23.02 47.25 -7.79
N ARG A 111 -22.78 48.56 -7.87
CA ARG A 111 -21.88 49.15 -8.87
C ARG A 111 -20.45 49.23 -8.33
N VAL A 112 -19.54 48.46 -8.89
CA VAL A 112 -18.12 48.40 -8.48
C VAL A 112 -17.17 48.60 -9.65
N ALA A 113 -15.89 48.86 -9.37
CA ALA A 113 -14.87 48.87 -10.42
C ALA A 113 -14.75 47.49 -11.06
N ASP A 114 -14.58 47.44 -12.37
CA ASP A 114 -14.25 46.19 -13.05
C ASP A 114 -12.82 45.74 -12.68
N TRP A 115 -12.56 44.44 -12.73
CA TRP A 115 -11.24 43.88 -12.41
C TRP A 115 -10.83 42.77 -13.37
N LYS A 116 -9.52 42.66 -13.57
CA LYS A 116 -8.89 41.62 -14.38
C LYS A 116 -7.79 40.94 -13.58
N ARG A 117 -7.63 39.63 -13.80
CA ARG A 117 -6.48 38.88 -13.30
C ARG A 117 -5.25 39.28 -14.09
N VAL A 118 -4.13 39.44 -13.40
CA VAL A 118 -2.83 39.74 -13.98
C VAL A 118 -2.10 38.42 -14.24
N PRO A 119 -1.71 38.11 -15.48
CA PRO A 119 -0.91 36.94 -15.80
C PRO A 119 0.45 36.93 -15.07
N PRO A 120 1.12 35.78 -14.94
CA PRO A 120 2.46 35.69 -14.33
C PRO A 120 3.52 36.57 -15.01
N ASP A 121 3.49 36.66 -16.34
CA ASP A 121 4.50 37.36 -17.15
C ASP A 121 4.14 38.83 -17.45
N ASP A 122 3.23 39.44 -16.71
CA ASP A 122 2.74 40.79 -16.98
C ASP A 122 3.42 41.83 -16.07
N ASP A 123 3.95 42.91 -16.66
CA ASP A 123 4.66 43.99 -15.95
C ASP A 123 3.83 44.68 -14.86
N ARG A 124 2.50 44.51 -14.86
CA ARG A 124 1.61 45.02 -13.81
C ARG A 124 1.63 44.17 -12.54
N ARG A 125 2.30 43.01 -12.56
CA ARG A 125 2.42 42.12 -11.41
C ARG A 125 3.41 42.73 -10.39
N PRO A 126 3.03 42.81 -9.10
CA PRO A 126 3.95 43.30 -8.08
C PRO A 126 5.17 42.40 -7.91
N GLU A 127 6.33 42.97 -7.62
CA GLU A 127 7.60 42.23 -7.44
C GLU A 127 7.58 41.21 -6.29
N TRP A 128 6.65 41.37 -5.33
CA TRP A 128 6.50 40.44 -4.21
C TRP A 128 5.66 39.20 -4.54
N ALA A 129 4.98 39.17 -5.69
CA ALA A 129 3.99 38.14 -6.02
C ALA A 129 4.60 36.98 -6.81
N ASP A 130 4.58 35.79 -6.24
CA ASP A 130 5.10 34.57 -6.87
C ASP A 130 4.12 34.01 -7.91
N GLU A 131 4.56 33.10 -8.80
CA GLU A 131 3.74 32.48 -9.85
C GLU A 131 2.43 31.84 -9.36
N ARG A 132 2.42 31.37 -8.10
CA ARG A 132 1.28 30.72 -7.44
C ARG A 132 0.20 31.71 -6.98
N ASP A 133 0.54 33.00 -6.88
CA ASP A 133 -0.36 34.05 -6.38
C ASP A 133 -1.39 34.47 -7.42
N THR A 134 -2.61 34.74 -6.96
CA THR A 134 -3.67 35.31 -7.80
C THR A 134 -3.68 36.82 -7.62
N ILE A 135 -3.18 37.55 -8.61
CA ILE A 135 -3.15 39.01 -8.61
C ILE A 135 -4.29 39.55 -9.47
N VAL A 136 -5.03 40.54 -8.94
CA VAL A 136 -6.06 41.28 -9.68
C VAL A 136 -5.75 42.76 -9.67
N VAL A 137 -6.17 43.45 -10.73
CA VAL A 137 -6.07 44.91 -10.86
C VAL A 137 -7.43 45.47 -11.26
N PHE A 138 -7.79 46.63 -10.70
CA PHE A 138 -8.96 47.38 -11.13
C PHE A 138 -8.67 48.12 -12.43
N VAL A 139 -9.61 48.04 -13.36
CA VAL A 139 -9.52 48.69 -14.67
C VAL A 139 -10.51 49.84 -14.75
N ASP A 140 -10.34 50.72 -15.74
CA ASP A 140 -11.20 51.89 -15.93
C ASP A 140 -12.53 51.50 -16.61
N ASP A 141 -13.28 50.65 -15.93
CA ASP A 141 -14.61 50.20 -16.32
C ASP A 141 -15.42 49.85 -15.07
N VAL A 142 -16.72 49.61 -15.24
CA VAL A 142 -17.64 49.35 -14.15
C VAL A 142 -18.37 48.04 -14.37
N ARG A 143 -18.38 47.21 -13.32
CA ARG A 143 -19.18 45.99 -13.26
C ARG A 143 -20.41 46.22 -12.36
N HIS A 144 -21.56 45.77 -12.83
CA HIS A 144 -22.78 45.70 -12.03
C HIS A 144 -22.92 44.28 -11.51
N LEU A 145 -23.06 44.15 -10.20
CA LEU A 145 -23.10 42.87 -9.52
C LEU A 145 -24.45 42.66 -8.86
N GLU A 146 -25.06 41.54 -9.17
CA GLU A 146 -26.32 41.11 -8.55
C GLU A 146 -26.06 40.51 -7.16
N ALA A 147 -27.14 40.38 -6.39
CA ALA A 147 -27.13 39.72 -5.08
C ALA A 147 -26.47 38.33 -5.16
N GLY A 148 -25.59 38.04 -4.20
CA GLY A 148 -24.84 36.78 -4.12
C GLY A 148 -23.59 36.70 -4.99
N GLN A 149 -23.29 37.70 -5.83
CA GLN A 149 -22.05 37.75 -6.60
C GLN A 149 -20.88 38.26 -5.75
N GLU A 150 -19.69 37.72 -6.01
CA GLU A 150 -18.46 38.08 -5.30
C GLU A 150 -17.65 39.16 -6.01
N TYR A 151 -16.96 39.99 -5.23
CA TYR A 151 -16.07 41.03 -5.73
C TYR A 151 -14.82 41.20 -4.85
N PRO A 152 -13.68 41.62 -5.41
CA PRO A 152 -12.49 41.91 -4.61
C PRO A 152 -12.73 43.08 -3.65
N VAL A 153 -12.37 42.88 -2.39
CA VAL A 153 -12.39 43.95 -1.39
C VAL A 153 -11.47 45.08 -1.87
N GLY A 154 -12.01 46.30 -1.81
CA GLY A 154 -11.37 47.49 -2.36
C GLY A 154 -11.88 47.89 -3.75
N ALA A 155 -12.72 47.09 -4.43
CA ALA A 155 -13.37 47.46 -5.69
C ALA A 155 -14.35 48.65 -5.56
N ARG A 156 -14.74 48.96 -4.32
CA ARG A 156 -15.57 50.11 -3.95
C ARG A 156 -14.90 50.84 -2.79
N ARG A 157 -14.82 52.18 -2.88
CA ARG A 157 -14.36 53.05 -1.79
C ARG A 157 -15.32 54.22 -1.61
N ALA A 158 -15.71 54.50 -0.37
CA ALA A 158 -16.61 55.59 -0.02
C ALA A 158 -17.90 55.65 -0.89
N GLY A 159 -18.46 54.49 -1.22
CA GLY A 159 -19.68 54.38 -2.00
C GLY A 159 -19.50 54.40 -3.53
N GLN A 160 -18.29 54.66 -4.05
CA GLN A 160 -18.00 54.75 -5.49
C GLN A 160 -17.08 53.63 -5.99
N PRO A 161 -17.11 53.28 -7.29
CA PRO A 161 -16.13 52.40 -7.92
C PRO A 161 -14.69 52.88 -7.66
N ALA A 162 -13.80 51.95 -7.34
CA ALA A 162 -12.37 52.24 -7.17
C ALA A 162 -11.74 52.76 -8.47
N ARG A 163 -10.73 53.61 -8.34
CA ARG A 163 -9.98 54.12 -9.51
C ARG A 163 -8.96 53.10 -9.99
N PRO A 164 -8.62 53.09 -11.29
CA PRO A 164 -7.46 52.34 -11.79
C PRO A 164 -6.20 52.64 -10.98
N GLY A 165 -5.43 51.61 -10.66
CA GLY A 165 -4.24 51.74 -9.79
C GLY A 165 -4.53 51.67 -8.28
N THR A 166 -5.80 51.59 -7.87
CA THR A 166 -6.14 51.22 -6.49
C THR A 166 -5.79 49.76 -6.26
N GLN A 167 -5.10 49.44 -5.16
CA GLN A 167 -4.76 48.06 -4.83
C GLN A 167 -5.93 47.37 -4.11
N PRO A 168 -6.28 46.14 -4.51
CA PRO A 168 -7.23 45.29 -3.79
C PRO A 168 -6.59 44.77 -2.49
N GLU A 169 -7.43 44.33 -1.55
CA GLU A 169 -6.94 43.62 -0.36
C GLU A 169 -6.70 42.15 -0.69
N TYR A 170 -5.65 41.58 -0.07
CA TYR A 170 -5.28 40.18 -0.25
C TYR A 170 -5.27 39.43 1.07
N ARG A 171 -5.45 38.11 0.99
CA ARG A 171 -5.28 37.19 2.11
C ARG A 171 -4.40 36.02 1.69
N LYS A 172 -3.70 35.44 2.65
CA LYS A 172 -3.05 34.14 2.45
C LYS A 172 -4.12 33.05 2.45
N ALA A 173 -4.05 32.15 1.49
CA ALA A 173 -4.90 30.98 1.39
C ALA A 173 -4.03 29.75 1.15
N THR A 174 -4.40 28.63 1.76
CA THR A 174 -3.84 27.33 1.40
C THR A 174 -4.45 26.91 0.06
N VAL A 175 -3.62 26.78 -0.97
CA VAL A 175 -4.05 26.42 -2.34
C VAL A 175 -3.71 24.99 -2.73
N GLY A 176 -2.93 24.31 -1.89
CA GLY A 176 -2.57 22.91 -2.08
C GLY A 176 -1.81 22.38 -0.87
N VAL A 177 -1.46 21.10 -0.96
CA VAL A 177 -0.61 20.41 0.00
C VAL A 177 0.53 19.81 -0.81
N GLU A 178 1.77 20.20 -0.52
CA GLU A 178 2.96 19.58 -1.09
C GLU A 178 3.38 18.47 -0.13
N ARG A 179 3.44 17.25 -0.66
CA ARG A 179 3.90 16.11 0.14
C ARG A 179 5.42 16.14 0.10
N ASP A 180 6.03 16.62 1.17
CA ASP A 180 7.48 16.62 1.30
C ASP A 180 7.95 15.18 1.50
N VAL A 181 8.69 14.70 0.50
CA VAL A 181 9.25 13.37 0.45
C VAL A 181 10.75 13.54 0.49
N ASP A 182 11.34 13.38 1.68
CA ASP A 182 12.78 13.55 1.92
C ASP A 182 13.66 12.71 0.95
N ASP A 183 13.15 11.55 0.49
CA ASP A 183 13.83 10.70 -0.50
C ASP A 183 12.86 9.86 -1.37
N PRO A 184 12.48 10.33 -2.57
CA PRO A 184 11.57 9.60 -3.45
C PRO A 184 12.17 8.29 -3.98
N LYS A 185 13.51 8.20 -4.09
CA LYS A 185 14.19 6.95 -4.49
C LYS A 185 14.19 5.95 -3.34
N GLY A 186 14.43 6.43 -2.12
CA GLY A 186 14.29 5.66 -0.89
C GLY A 186 12.89 5.07 -0.73
N GLN A 187 11.84 5.85 -0.99
CA GLN A 187 10.46 5.33 -0.98
C GLN A 187 10.21 4.26 -2.04
N ALA A 188 10.70 4.45 -3.27
CA ALA A 188 10.56 3.45 -4.32
C ALA A 188 11.27 2.14 -3.95
N MET A 189 12.47 2.21 -3.36
CA MET A 189 13.18 1.04 -2.84
C MET A 189 12.45 0.40 -1.66
N ALA A 190 11.92 1.19 -0.71
CA ALA A 190 11.14 0.67 0.41
C ALA A 190 9.88 -0.06 -0.06
N ARG A 191 9.18 0.43 -1.09
CA ARG A 191 8.03 -0.26 -1.69
C ARG A 191 8.44 -1.56 -2.38
N GLN A 192 9.59 -1.59 -3.05
CA GLN A 192 10.14 -2.83 -3.62
C GLN A 192 10.47 -3.84 -2.51
N GLU A 193 11.06 -3.41 -1.40
CA GLU A 193 11.34 -4.26 -0.25
C GLU A 193 10.05 -4.78 0.42
N GLN A 194 9.04 -3.92 0.57
CA GLN A 194 7.72 -4.31 1.08
C GLN A 194 7.07 -5.37 0.19
N ALA A 195 7.06 -5.17 -1.13
CA ALA A 195 6.53 -6.13 -2.09
C ALA A 195 7.27 -7.48 -2.00
N LYS A 196 8.60 -7.43 -1.88
CA LYS A 196 9.44 -8.62 -1.70
C LYS A 196 9.12 -9.37 -0.42
N TYR A 197 8.85 -8.69 0.70
CA TYR A 197 8.46 -9.38 1.94
C TYR A 197 7.09 -10.05 1.82
N GLN A 198 6.14 -9.45 1.10
CA GLN A 198 4.85 -10.09 0.82
C GLN A 198 4.98 -11.31 -0.10
N GLU A 199 5.80 -11.21 -1.14
CA GLU A 199 6.13 -12.33 -2.02
C GLU A 199 6.75 -13.48 -1.21
N GLN A 200 7.77 -13.21 -0.41
CA GLN A 200 8.42 -14.19 0.46
C GLN A 200 7.46 -14.81 1.49
N LYS A 201 6.54 -14.01 2.05
CA LYS A 201 5.49 -14.51 2.93
C LYS A 201 4.56 -15.47 2.18
N GLY A 202 4.13 -15.12 0.97
CA GLY A 202 3.30 -15.97 0.13
C GLY A 202 3.98 -17.27 -0.28
N ASP A 203 5.27 -17.23 -0.61
CA ASP A 203 6.08 -18.42 -0.89
C ASP A 203 6.17 -19.35 0.31
N VAL A 204 6.45 -18.81 1.50
CA VAL A 204 6.52 -19.59 2.73
C VAL A 204 5.18 -20.22 3.10
N LEU A 205 4.08 -19.51 2.86
CA LEU A 205 2.72 -20.02 3.06
C LEU A 205 2.26 -20.96 1.93
N GLY A 206 3.06 -21.11 0.86
CA GLY A 206 2.74 -21.97 -0.28
C GLY A 206 1.66 -21.43 -1.21
N ILE A 207 1.35 -20.13 -1.12
CA ILE A 207 0.31 -19.48 -1.94
C ILE A 207 0.71 -19.51 -3.43
N TYR A 208 2.00 -19.42 -3.74
CA TYR A 208 2.52 -19.38 -5.12
C TYR A 208 3.20 -20.67 -5.60
N SER A 209 3.51 -21.61 -4.70
CA SER A 209 4.19 -22.88 -5.03
C SER A 209 3.24 -24.00 -5.44
N THR A 210 1.94 -23.74 -5.46
CA THR A 210 0.97 -24.74 -5.89
C THR A 210 0.85 -24.67 -7.41
N ASP A 211 1.74 -25.37 -8.11
CA ASP A 211 1.39 -25.96 -9.41
C ASP A 211 0.19 -26.88 -9.15
N VAL A 212 -1.01 -26.30 -9.15
CA VAL A 212 -2.24 -27.03 -9.30
C VAL A 212 -2.15 -27.61 -10.71
N ASN A 213 -1.65 -28.84 -10.82
CA ASN A 213 -1.94 -29.73 -11.93
C ASN A 213 -3.46 -29.96 -11.92
N LEU A 214 -4.18 -28.97 -12.43
CA LEU A 214 -5.59 -28.98 -12.77
C LEU A 214 -5.71 -29.78 -14.08
N SER A 215 -5.29 -31.04 -14.05
CA SER A 215 -5.69 -32.01 -15.06
C SER A 215 -7.17 -32.32 -14.80
N VAL A 216 -8.00 -31.52 -15.45
CA VAL A 216 -9.45 -31.65 -15.55
C VAL A 216 -9.78 -33.00 -16.20
N ASP A 217 -10.12 -33.99 -15.38
CA ASP A 217 -11.13 -35.00 -15.69
C ASP A 217 -11.47 -35.81 -14.43
N GLY A 218 -12.64 -35.54 -13.86
CA GLY A 218 -13.19 -36.29 -12.73
C GLY A 218 -13.55 -35.40 -11.55
N GLU A 219 -14.85 -35.11 -11.44
CA GLU A 219 -15.61 -34.63 -10.28
C GLU A 219 -14.87 -33.78 -9.23
N VAL A 220 -15.24 -32.50 -9.21
CA VAL A 220 -14.93 -31.54 -8.16
C VAL A 220 -15.64 -31.96 -6.86
N GLU A 221 -15.01 -32.83 -6.06
CA GLU A 221 -15.21 -32.85 -4.61
C GLU A 221 -14.43 -31.69 -4.00
N THR A 222 -14.98 -30.48 -4.14
CA THR A 222 -14.54 -29.34 -3.34
C THR A 222 -14.96 -29.56 -1.89
N ILE A 223 -13.95 -29.52 -1.01
CA ILE A 223 -13.93 -29.29 0.44
C ILE A 223 -13.47 -30.54 1.23
N HIS A 224 -12.18 -30.57 1.59
CA HIS A 224 -11.70 -30.75 2.98
C HIS A 224 -10.21 -31.11 3.01
N LYS A 225 -9.34 -30.21 3.48
CA LYS A 225 -8.22 -30.44 4.43
C LYS A 225 -7.64 -29.09 4.93
N LEU A 226 -8.50 -28.17 5.36
CA LEU A 226 -8.11 -27.15 6.35
C LEU A 226 -8.88 -27.51 7.61
N GLY A 227 -8.19 -27.55 8.75
CA GLY A 227 -8.86 -27.76 10.03
C GLY A 227 -9.91 -26.66 10.24
N GLU A 228 -11.01 -26.96 10.94
CA GLU A 228 -12.08 -25.97 11.21
C GLU A 228 -11.53 -24.65 11.80
N SER A 229 -10.49 -24.74 12.64
CA SER A 229 -9.80 -23.60 13.22
C SER A 229 -9.10 -22.70 12.20
N GLU A 230 -8.49 -23.27 11.17
CA GLU A 230 -7.75 -22.52 10.14
C GLU A 230 -8.71 -21.83 9.17
N ARG A 231 -9.84 -22.47 8.90
CA ARG A 231 -10.92 -21.89 8.10
C ARG A 231 -11.54 -20.68 8.80
N GLU A 232 -11.77 -20.78 10.10
CA GLU A 232 -12.29 -19.67 10.90
C GLU A 232 -11.31 -18.50 10.95
N LEU A 233 -10.01 -18.79 11.09
CA LEU A 233 -8.95 -17.78 11.12
C LEU A 233 -8.84 -17.05 9.77
N ALA A 234 -8.83 -17.80 8.66
CA ALA A 234 -8.74 -17.24 7.31
C ALA A 234 -9.94 -16.33 6.98
N LEU A 235 -11.15 -16.76 7.36
CA LEU A 235 -12.37 -15.96 7.18
C LEU A 235 -12.36 -14.70 8.05
N LYS A 236 -11.82 -14.79 9.27
CA LYS A 236 -11.68 -13.62 10.15
C LYS A 236 -10.68 -12.60 9.59
N THR A 237 -9.51 -13.04 9.13
CA THR A 237 -8.51 -12.16 8.51
C THR A 237 -9.01 -11.50 7.23
N LEU A 238 -9.78 -12.23 6.40
CA LEU A 238 -10.38 -11.66 5.19
C LEU A 238 -11.41 -10.56 5.53
N ARG A 239 -12.18 -10.75 6.60
CA ARG A 239 -13.16 -9.76 7.07
C ARG A 239 -12.48 -8.51 7.62
N GLU A 240 -11.43 -8.67 8.41
CA GLU A 240 -10.62 -7.56 8.95
C GLU A 240 -9.92 -6.78 7.81
N MET A 241 -9.47 -7.45 6.75
CA MET A 241 -8.92 -6.77 5.56
C MET A 241 -9.98 -5.97 4.79
N GLN A 242 -11.19 -6.50 4.64
CA GLN A 242 -12.27 -5.78 3.96
C GLN A 242 -12.77 -4.56 4.74
N GLU A 243 -12.80 -4.65 6.08
CA GLU A 243 -13.14 -3.52 6.95
C GLU A 243 -12.05 -2.43 6.91
N ALA A 244 -10.77 -2.81 6.86
CA ALA A 244 -9.65 -1.87 6.74
C ALA A 244 -9.54 -1.18 5.37
N GLU A 245 -10.17 -1.73 4.32
CA GLU A 245 -10.26 -1.09 2.99
C GLU A 245 -11.49 -0.19 2.83
N SER A 246 -12.42 -0.22 3.78
CA SER A 246 -13.67 0.57 3.72
C SER A 246 -13.73 1.76 4.70
N GLU A 247 -12.63 2.03 5.41
CA GLU A 247 -12.35 3.30 6.13
C GLU A 247 -11.33 4.16 5.38
#